data_AF-F2WZT9-F1
#
_entry.id   AF-F2WZT9-F1
#
_cell.length_a   1.000
_cell.length_b   1.000
_cell.length_c   1.000
_cell.angle_alpha   90.00
_cell.angle_beta   90.00
_cell.angle_gamma   90.00
#
_symmetry.space_group_name_H-M   'P 1'
#
loop_
_entity.id
_entity.type
_entity.pdbx_description
1 polymer ?
#
loop_
_entity_poly.entity_id
_entity_poly.type
_entity_poly.pdbx_seq_one_letter_code
_entity_poly.pdbx_strand_id
1 'polypeptide(L)'
;IPAIVLKICAPELAPTLTRLFRLSLKTGQVPKSWKQANVQPVPKKGSRADPVNYRPISITSLLCKSMERILNVRLMTYLEENDPLSDRQYGFRRRRSTGDLLAYVTHICSEAIERHGETLAVSLDISKAFDRVWHDSLISKLPAYGLPVGLCAWIADFLRDRSIRVVIDGRTSDQKAINA
;
A
#
# COMPACT_ATOMS: atom_id res chain seq x y z
N ILE A 1 6.78 -13.34 15.50
CA ILE A 1 7.90 -14.05 14.82
C ILE A 1 8.84 -13.01 14.25
N PRO A 2 10.10 -12.94 14.71
CA PRO A 2 11.11 -12.06 14.14
C PRO A 2 11.42 -12.40 12.67
N ALA A 3 11.88 -11.42 11.89
CA ALA A 3 12.20 -11.62 10.48
C ALA A 3 13.32 -12.65 10.27
N ILE A 4 14.29 -12.71 11.19
CA ILE A 4 15.40 -13.66 11.12
C ILE A 4 14.90 -15.11 11.23
N VAL A 5 13.89 -15.37 12.07
CA VAL A 5 13.30 -16.71 12.21
C VAL A 5 12.59 -17.13 10.93
N LEU A 6 11.84 -16.21 10.30
CA LEU A 6 11.18 -16.50 9.02
C LEU A 6 12.18 -16.78 7.89
N LYS A 7 13.38 -16.17 7.93
CA LYS A 7 14.43 -16.39 6.93
C LYS A 7 15.17 -17.71 7.15
N ILE A 8 15.58 -17.99 8.39
CA ILE A 8 16.37 -19.18 8.73
C ILE A 8 15.51 -20.44 8.58
N CYS A 9 14.29 -20.42 9.13
CA CYS A 9 13.37 -21.56 9.09
C CYS A 9 12.44 -21.54 7.87
N ALA A 10 12.85 -20.88 6.78
CA ALA A 10 12.01 -20.75 5.59
C ALA A 10 11.63 -22.11 4.97
N PRO A 11 12.55 -23.09 4.83
CA PRO A 11 12.21 -24.40 4.26
C PRO A 11 11.10 -25.14 5.04
N GLU A 12 11.13 -25.05 6.37
CA GLU A 12 10.20 -25.73 7.27
C GLU A 12 8.88 -24.97 7.40
N LEU A 13 8.93 -23.64 7.42
CA LEU A 13 7.73 -22.80 7.59
C LEU A 13 6.96 -22.62 6.28
N ALA A 14 7.63 -22.61 5.12
CA ALA A 14 7.00 -22.31 3.84
C ALA A 14 5.81 -23.23 3.50
N PRO A 15 5.84 -24.56 3.70
CA PRO A 15 4.69 -25.42 3.43
C PRO A 15 3.47 -25.05 4.28
N THR A 16 3.68 -24.82 5.58
CA THR A 16 2.62 -24.47 6.53
C THR A 16 2.05 -23.07 6.24
N LEU A 17 2.92 -22.08 6.01
CA LEU A 17 2.52 -20.73 5.63
C LEU A 17 1.80 -20.71 4.28
N THR A 18 2.24 -21.51 3.32
CA THR A 18 1.55 -21.65 2.02
C THR A 18 0.13 -22.16 2.20
N ARG A 19 -0.08 -23.18 3.06
CA ARG A 19 -1.42 -23.70 3.36
C ARG A 19 -2.29 -22.63 4.04
N LEU A 20 -1.72 -21.88 4.98
CA LEU A 20 -2.41 -20.78 5.65
C LEU A 20 -2.80 -19.65 4.67
N PHE A 21 -1.88 -19.23 3.80
CA PHE A 21 -2.10 -18.17 2.81
C PHE A 21 -3.15 -18.58 1.78
N ARG A 22 -3.09 -19.82 1.29
CA ARG A 22 -4.11 -20.35 0.38
C ARG A 22 -5.48 -20.43 1.04
N LEU A 23 -5.54 -20.87 2.30
CA LEU A 23 -6.80 -20.91 3.05
C LEU A 23 -7.39 -19.51 3.21
N SER A 24 -6.58 -18.55 3.69
CA SER A 24 -6.99 -17.15 3.86
C SER A 24 -7.51 -16.53 2.56
N LEU A 25 -6.81 -16.75 1.43
CA LEU A 25 -7.26 -16.25 0.14
C LEU A 25 -8.52 -16.96 -0.37
N LYS A 26 -8.63 -18.28 -0.17
CA LYS A 26 -9.79 -19.07 -0.58
C LYS A 26 -11.06 -18.68 0.18
N THR A 27 -10.95 -18.41 1.47
CA THR A 27 -12.09 -17.99 2.31
C THR A 27 -12.34 -16.49 2.25
N GLY A 28 -11.40 -15.70 1.71
CA GLY A 28 -11.46 -14.24 1.74
C GLY A 28 -11.29 -13.66 3.15
N GLN A 29 -10.82 -14.44 4.12
CA GLN A 29 -10.71 -14.04 5.52
C GLN A 29 -9.25 -13.81 5.92
N VAL A 30 -8.98 -12.65 6.52
CA VAL A 30 -7.69 -12.28 7.06
C VAL A 30 -7.65 -12.57 8.57
N PRO A 31 -6.64 -13.32 9.05
CA PRO A 31 -6.46 -13.53 10.49
C PRO A 31 -6.47 -12.21 11.27
N LYS A 32 -7.21 -12.16 12.39
CA LYS A 32 -7.34 -10.94 13.22
C LYS A 32 -5.99 -10.35 13.62
N SER A 33 -5.00 -11.18 13.93
CA SER A 33 -3.64 -10.75 14.28
C SER A 33 -2.89 -10.03 13.15
N TRP A 34 -3.32 -10.18 11.90
CA TRP A 34 -2.74 -9.49 10.74
C TRP A 34 -3.39 -8.12 10.52
N LYS A 35 -4.61 -7.92 11.04
CA LYS A 35 -5.35 -6.65 11.00
C LYS A 35 -4.97 -5.68 12.14
N GLN A 36 -3.99 -6.08 12.95
CA GLN A 36 -3.40 -5.28 14.02
C GLN A 36 -2.09 -4.65 13.56
N ALA A 37 -1.91 -3.35 13.83
CA ALA A 37 -0.68 -2.63 13.50
C ALA A 37 -0.11 -1.88 14.71
N ASN A 38 1.22 -1.91 14.84
CA ASN A 38 1.93 -1.01 15.74
C ASN A 38 2.28 0.27 14.98
N VAL A 39 1.84 1.42 15.48
CA VAL A 39 2.16 2.72 14.90
C VAL A 39 3.42 3.26 15.54
N GLN A 40 4.47 3.42 14.74
CA GLN A 40 5.70 4.10 15.13
C GLN A 40 5.65 5.54 14.60
N PRO A 41 5.59 6.57 15.48
CA PRO A 41 5.66 7.96 15.05
C PRO A 41 7.09 8.30 14.65
N VAL A 42 7.29 8.73 13.40
CA VAL A 42 8.59 9.18 12.89
C VAL A 42 8.59 10.71 12.75
N PRO A 43 9.54 11.42 13.37
CA PRO A 43 9.63 12.87 13.27
C PRO A 43 9.76 13.34 11.81
N LYS A 44 8.98 14.37 11.45
CA LYS A 44 9.13 15.19 10.25
C LYS A 44 9.86 16.50 10.64
N LYS A 45 9.84 17.51 9.77
CA LYS A 45 10.29 18.88 10.07
C LYS A 45 9.30 19.54 11.04
N GLY A 46 9.80 20.41 11.92
CA GLY A 46 8.99 21.18 12.87
C GLY A 46 9.24 20.81 14.33
N SER A 47 8.39 21.31 15.22
CA SER A 47 8.48 21.05 16.66
C SER A 47 8.09 19.61 16.99
N ARG A 48 8.89 18.97 17.85
CA ARG A 48 8.61 17.62 18.40
C ARG A 48 7.47 17.60 19.41
N ALA A 49 7.05 18.75 19.91
CA ALA A 49 5.91 18.85 20.82
C ALA A 49 4.57 18.75 20.08
N ASP A 50 4.56 18.91 18.76
CA ASP A 50 3.34 18.88 17.95
C ASP A 50 3.20 17.51 17.23
N PRO A 51 2.16 16.71 17.55
CA PRO A 51 1.90 15.43 16.92
C PRO A 51 1.72 15.50 15.40
N VAL A 52 1.31 16.65 14.85
CA VAL A 52 1.13 16.85 13.39
C VAL A 52 2.48 16.78 12.66
N ASN A 53 3.58 17.04 13.36
CA ASN A 53 4.93 16.94 12.82
C ASN A 53 5.48 15.50 12.83
N TYR A 54 4.64 14.49 13.06
CA TYR A 54 5.03 13.08 12.98
C TYR A 54 4.32 12.37 11.83
N ARG A 55 5.04 11.44 11.20
CA ARG A 55 4.47 10.48 10.26
C ARG A 55 4.15 9.18 11.01
N PRO A 56 2.89 8.75 11.07
CA PRO A 56 2.54 7.47 11.65
C PRO A 56 2.94 6.35 10.67
N ILE A 57 3.89 5.49 11.04
CA ILE A 57 4.22 4.30 10.27
C ILE A 57 3.54 3.09 10.90
N SER A 58 2.58 2.51 10.18
CA SER A 58 1.86 1.31 10.60
C SER A 58 2.67 0.05 10.28
N ILE A 59 3.10 -0.66 11.32
CA ILE A 59 3.86 -1.90 11.23
C ILE A 59 2.91 -3.08 11.51
N THR A 60 2.51 -3.78 10.44
CA THR A 60 1.72 -5.02 10.51
C THR A 60 2.61 -6.24 10.77
N SER A 61 1.96 -7.37 11.09
CA SER A 61 2.59 -8.69 11.21
C SER A 61 3.45 -9.03 9.98
N LEU A 62 4.63 -9.63 10.20
CA LEU A 62 5.49 -10.07 9.09
C LEU A 62 4.82 -11.11 8.19
N LEU A 63 3.94 -11.95 8.74
CA LEU A 63 3.17 -12.90 7.94
C LEU A 63 2.18 -12.18 7.02
N CYS A 64 1.55 -11.12 7.52
CA CYS A 64 0.69 -10.23 6.72
C CYS A 64 1.50 -9.61 5.59
N LYS A 65 2.65 -8.99 5.90
CA LYS A 65 3.53 -8.37 4.89
C LYS A 65 3.99 -9.36 3.82
N SER A 66 4.28 -10.60 4.21
CA SER A 66 4.63 -11.66 3.26
C SER A 66 3.45 -11.99 2.33
N MET A 67 2.24 -12.12 2.87
CA MET A 67 1.04 -12.35 2.08
C MET A 67 0.73 -11.16 1.15
N GLU A 68 0.73 -9.93 1.67
CA GLU A 68 0.56 -8.69 0.91
C GLU A 68 1.56 -8.61 -0.24
N ARG A 69 2.83 -8.98 -0.01
CA ARG A 69 3.85 -9.03 -1.07
C ARG A 69 3.53 -10.06 -2.16
N ILE A 70 3.10 -11.27 -1.78
CA ILE A 70 2.71 -12.31 -2.75
C ILE A 70 1.52 -11.84 -3.59
N LEU A 71 0.50 -11.27 -2.94
CA LEU A 71 -0.67 -10.74 -3.62
C LEU A 71 -0.31 -9.56 -4.53
N ASN A 72 0.51 -8.62 -4.05
CA ASN A 72 0.93 -7.45 -4.81
C ASN A 72 1.72 -7.83 -6.08
N VAL A 73 2.62 -8.82 -5.99
CA VAL A 73 3.34 -9.30 -7.19
C VAL A 73 2.36 -9.81 -8.24
N ARG A 74 1.37 -10.62 -7.84
CA ARG A 74 0.36 -11.15 -8.76
C ARG A 74 -0.56 -10.08 -9.31
N LEU A 75 -1.02 -9.17 -8.45
CA LEU A 75 -1.87 -8.04 -8.82
C LEU A 75 -1.16 -7.15 -9.84
N MET A 76 0.07 -6.75 -9.57
CA MET A 76 0.83 -5.91 -10.51
C MET A 76 1.11 -6.61 -11.82
N THR A 77 1.45 -7.91 -11.82
CA THR A 77 1.58 -8.66 -13.07
C THR A 77 0.28 -8.62 -13.88
N TYR A 78 -0.85 -8.89 -13.24
CA TYR A 78 -2.16 -8.85 -13.90
C TYR A 78 -2.48 -7.46 -14.46
N LEU A 79 -2.26 -6.40 -13.68
CA LEU A 79 -2.52 -5.01 -14.12
C LEU A 79 -1.62 -4.60 -15.28
N GLU A 80 -0.35 -5.03 -15.31
CA GLU A 80 0.54 -4.70 -16.44
C GLU A 80 0.20 -5.52 -17.70
N GLU A 81 -0.36 -6.74 -17.57
CA GLU A 81 -0.75 -7.59 -18.71
C GLU A 81 -2.09 -7.20 -19.33
N ASN A 82 -3.02 -6.64 -18.55
CA ASN A 82 -4.36 -6.26 -19.00
C ASN A 82 -4.52 -4.74 -19.21
N ASP A 83 -3.47 -3.97 -18.92
CA ASP A 83 -3.34 -2.53 -19.05
C ASP A 83 -4.58 -1.68 -18.67
N PRO A 84 -5.18 -1.88 -17.47
CA PRO A 84 -6.30 -1.05 -17.03
C PRO A 84 -5.82 0.27 -16.41
N LEU A 85 -4.50 0.53 -16.40
CA LEU A 85 -3.89 1.71 -15.78
C LEU A 85 -3.42 2.68 -16.86
N SER A 86 -3.55 3.98 -16.59
CA SER A 86 -3.06 4.99 -17.52
C SER A 86 -1.57 4.84 -17.82
N ASP A 87 -1.22 4.97 -19.09
CA ASP A 87 0.15 5.08 -19.57
C ASP A 87 0.89 6.33 -19.12
N ARG A 88 0.24 7.24 -18.39
CA ARG A 88 0.87 8.40 -17.75
C ARG A 88 0.96 8.26 -16.22
N GLN A 89 0.65 7.07 -15.68
CA GLN A 89 0.89 6.77 -14.27
C GLN A 89 2.33 6.27 -14.09
N TYR A 90 3.19 7.08 -13.48
CA TYR A 90 4.59 6.69 -13.23
C TYR A 90 4.83 6.17 -11.81
N GLY A 91 3.99 6.57 -10.86
CA GLY A 91 4.07 6.13 -9.47
C GLY A 91 3.63 4.67 -9.30
N PHE A 92 4.35 3.93 -8.45
CA PHE A 92 4.03 2.56 -8.04
C PHE A 92 3.88 1.52 -9.17
N ARG A 93 4.33 1.83 -10.39
CA ARG A 93 4.37 0.89 -11.52
C ARG A 93 5.76 0.32 -11.73
N ARG A 94 5.83 -0.89 -12.30
CA ARG A 94 7.12 -1.51 -12.66
C ARG A 94 7.69 -0.79 -13.88
N ARG A 95 9.02 -0.69 -13.95
CA ARG A 95 9.75 -0.08 -15.08
C ARG A 95 9.38 1.38 -15.38
N ARG A 96 8.85 2.10 -14.39
CA ARG A 96 8.58 3.54 -14.46
C ARG A 96 9.19 4.22 -13.25
N SER A 97 9.66 5.44 -13.44
CA SER A 97 10.36 6.22 -12.44
C SER A 97 9.95 7.68 -12.50
N THR A 98 10.36 8.44 -11.47
CA THR A 98 10.24 9.90 -11.48
C THR A 98 11.12 10.54 -12.55
N GLY A 99 12.19 9.87 -12.97
CA GLY A 99 13.06 10.33 -14.06
C GLY A 99 12.34 10.30 -15.41
N ASP A 100 11.57 9.23 -15.68
CA ASP A 100 10.77 9.11 -16.90
C ASP A 100 9.70 10.21 -16.98
N LEU A 101 9.03 10.49 -15.86
CA LEU A 101 8.05 11.58 -15.78
C LEU A 101 8.73 12.95 -15.99
N LEU A 102 9.89 13.18 -15.38
CA LEU A 102 10.64 14.43 -15.55
C LEU A 102 11.05 14.64 -17.01
N ALA A 103 11.58 13.61 -17.66
CA ALA A 103 11.95 13.65 -19.07
C ALA A 103 10.72 13.96 -19.95
N TYR A 104 9.59 13.30 -19.69
CA TYR A 104 8.34 13.52 -20.42
C TYR A 104 7.82 14.96 -20.27
N VAL A 105 7.76 15.48 -19.05
CA VAL A 105 7.32 16.86 -18.79
C VAL A 105 8.29 17.86 -19.41
N THR A 106 9.60 17.60 -19.32
CA THR A 106 10.63 18.46 -19.92
C THR A 106 10.49 18.51 -21.44
N HIS A 107 10.23 17.37 -22.07
CA HIS A 107 9.99 17.30 -23.51
C HIS A 107 8.77 18.12 -23.94
N ILE A 108 7.65 18.03 -23.21
CA ILE A 108 6.46 18.85 -23.48
C ILE A 108 6.79 20.35 -23.40
N CYS A 109 7.51 20.77 -22.35
CA CYS A 109 7.91 22.16 -22.19
C CYS A 109 8.81 22.62 -23.34
N SER A 110 9.79 21.81 -23.74
CA SER A 110 10.70 22.15 -24.84
C SER A 110 9.98 22.27 -26.19
N GLU A 111 9.07 21.34 -26.49
CA GLU A 111 8.28 21.36 -27.74
C GLU A 111 7.41 22.62 -27.85
N ALA A 112 6.83 23.08 -26.73
CA ALA A 112 6.08 24.33 -26.70
C ALA A 112 6.97 25.55 -26.99
N ILE A 113 8.18 25.60 -26.40
CA ILE A 113 9.15 26.68 -26.63
C ILE A 113 9.59 26.73 -28.09
N GLU A 114 9.90 25.56 -28.69
CA GLU A 114 10.30 25.45 -30.10
C GLU A 114 9.21 25.94 -31.04
N ARG A 115 7.94 25.80 -30.67
CA ARG A 115 6.79 26.31 -31.43
C ARG A 115 6.41 27.76 -31.10
N HIS A 116 7.26 28.48 -30.37
CA HIS A 116 6.98 29.83 -29.88
C HIS A 116 5.69 29.94 -29.06
N GLY A 117 5.30 28.85 -28.39
CA GLY A 117 4.15 28.78 -27.50
C GLY A 117 4.55 28.89 -26.02
N GLU A 118 3.55 28.72 -25.16
CA GLU A 118 3.70 28.76 -23.70
C GLU A 118 3.28 27.42 -23.08
N THR A 119 3.89 27.04 -21.95
CA THR A 119 3.48 25.86 -21.18
C THR A 119 2.97 26.28 -19.81
N LEU A 120 1.76 25.82 -19.46
CA LEU A 120 1.19 25.99 -18.12
C LEU A 120 1.12 24.63 -17.41
N ALA A 121 1.67 24.56 -16.20
CA ALA A 121 1.61 23.36 -15.36
C ALA A 121 0.66 23.57 -14.18
N VAL A 122 -0.28 22.64 -14.02
CA VAL A 122 -1.17 22.56 -12.84
C VAL A 122 -0.77 21.35 -12.02
N SER A 123 -0.34 21.58 -10.78
CA SER A 123 0.02 20.52 -9.83
C SER A 123 -1.08 20.34 -8.80
N LEU A 124 -1.52 19.09 -8.60
CA LEU A 124 -2.55 18.71 -7.64
C LEU A 124 -1.94 17.77 -6.61
N ASP A 125 -2.07 18.11 -5.32
CA ASP A 125 -1.64 17.26 -4.21
C ASP A 125 -2.83 16.89 -3.31
N ILE A 126 -3.03 15.58 -3.12
CA ILE A 126 -4.13 15.06 -2.31
C ILE A 126 -3.68 14.98 -0.85
N SER A 127 -4.19 15.88 -0.02
CA SER A 127 -3.95 15.87 1.42
C SER A 127 -4.37 14.55 2.06
N LYS A 128 -3.44 13.88 2.75
CA LYS A 128 -3.65 12.60 3.45
C LYS A 128 -4.25 11.51 2.56
N ALA A 129 -3.72 11.35 1.35
CA ALA A 129 -4.25 10.45 0.32
C ALA A 129 -4.57 9.03 0.81
N PHE A 130 -3.71 8.43 1.65
CA PHE A 130 -3.94 7.08 2.19
C PHE A 130 -4.98 7.04 3.33
N ASP A 131 -5.07 8.09 4.14
CA ASP A 131 -6.00 8.13 5.27
C ASP A 131 -7.43 8.52 4.83
N ARG A 132 -7.58 9.08 3.61
CA ARG A 132 -8.86 9.57 3.06
C ARG A 132 -9.46 8.65 1.99
N VAL A 133 -8.92 7.45 1.79
CA VAL A 133 -9.48 6.51 0.82
C VAL A 133 -10.87 6.07 1.26
N TRP A 134 -11.87 6.28 0.42
CA TRP A 134 -13.21 5.75 0.68
C TRP A 134 -13.24 4.26 0.33
N HIS A 135 -13.19 3.40 1.36
CA HIS A 135 -13.02 1.97 1.20
C HIS A 135 -14.17 1.30 0.42
N ASP A 136 -15.42 1.69 0.63
CA ASP A 136 -16.55 1.12 -0.12
C ASP A 136 -16.41 1.39 -1.63
N SER A 137 -16.03 2.61 -1.99
CA SER A 137 -15.77 2.96 -3.39
C SER A 137 -14.60 2.17 -3.96
N LEU A 138 -13.49 2.05 -3.21
CA LEU A 138 -12.34 1.23 -3.61
C LEU A 138 -12.77 -0.23 -3.88
N ILE A 139 -13.47 -0.85 -2.93
CA ILE A 139 -13.91 -2.24 -3.01
C ILE A 139 -14.87 -2.43 -4.19
N SER A 140 -15.80 -1.50 -4.42
CA SER A 140 -16.75 -1.55 -5.54
C SER A 140 -16.07 -1.47 -6.92
N LYS A 141 -14.89 -0.85 -7.01
CA LYS A 141 -14.11 -0.74 -8.25
C LYS A 141 -13.34 -2.01 -8.58
N LEU A 142 -12.90 -2.79 -7.58
CA LEU A 142 -12.02 -3.96 -7.81
C LEU A 142 -12.54 -4.95 -8.87
N PRO A 143 -13.84 -5.32 -8.90
CA PRO A 143 -14.36 -6.21 -9.95
C PRO A 143 -14.32 -5.60 -11.36
N ALA A 144 -14.47 -4.28 -11.48
CA ALA A 144 -14.39 -3.59 -12.77
C ALA A 144 -12.98 -3.62 -13.38
N TYR A 145 -11.95 -3.84 -12.54
CA TYR A 145 -10.58 -4.10 -12.98
C TYR A 145 -10.33 -5.58 -13.33
N GLY A 146 -11.36 -6.43 -13.39
CA GLY A 146 -11.23 -7.85 -13.75
C GLY A 146 -10.56 -8.72 -12.67
N LEU A 147 -10.48 -8.23 -11.44
CA LEU A 147 -9.79 -8.93 -10.35
C LEU A 147 -10.60 -10.15 -9.84
N PRO A 148 -9.94 -11.26 -9.45
CA PRO A 148 -10.62 -12.45 -8.94
C PRO A 148 -11.43 -12.16 -7.67
N VAL A 149 -12.62 -12.75 -7.56
CA VAL A 149 -13.53 -12.56 -6.41
C VAL A 149 -12.85 -12.82 -5.06
N GLY A 150 -12.02 -13.87 -4.97
CA GLY A 150 -11.28 -14.19 -3.75
C GLY A 150 -10.28 -13.10 -3.33
N LEU A 151 -9.63 -12.44 -4.30
CA LEU A 151 -8.73 -11.31 -4.02
C LEU A 151 -9.53 -10.09 -3.56
N CYS A 152 -10.64 -9.79 -4.23
CA CYS A 152 -11.54 -8.69 -3.87
C CYS A 152 -12.06 -8.86 -2.44
N ALA A 153 -12.53 -10.08 -2.09
CA ALA A 153 -12.99 -10.41 -0.75
C ALA A 153 -11.87 -10.29 0.30
N TRP A 154 -10.67 -10.77 -0.01
CA TRP A 154 -9.52 -10.66 0.88
C TRP A 154 -9.12 -9.21 1.16
N ILE A 155 -9.09 -8.35 0.13
CA ILE A 155 -8.81 -6.91 0.27
C ILE A 155 -9.91 -6.25 1.12
N ALA A 156 -11.18 -6.58 0.88
CA ALA A 156 -12.29 -6.04 1.66
C ALA A 156 -12.19 -6.43 3.14
N ASP A 157 -11.89 -7.70 3.46
CA ASP A 157 -11.71 -8.13 4.85
C ASP A 157 -10.46 -7.52 5.51
N PHE A 158 -9.37 -7.34 4.75
CA PHE A 158 -8.15 -6.71 5.24
C PHE A 158 -8.38 -5.27 5.69
N LEU A 159 -9.22 -4.52 4.96
CA LEU A 159 -9.53 -3.12 5.26
C LEU A 159 -10.50 -2.97 6.44
N ARG A 160 -11.27 -4.00 6.78
CA ARG A 160 -12.27 -3.98 7.87
C ARG A 160 -11.72 -4.39 9.22
N ASP A 161 -12.36 -3.92 10.29
CA ASP A 161 -12.08 -4.28 11.70
C ASP A 161 -10.60 -4.17 12.08
N ARG A 162 -9.94 -3.13 11.56
CA ARG A 162 -8.53 -2.87 11.83
C ARG A 162 -8.36 -2.22 13.19
N SER A 163 -7.21 -2.47 13.79
CA SER A 163 -6.85 -1.81 15.04
C SER A 163 -5.37 -1.45 15.07
N ILE A 164 -5.08 -0.37 15.78
CA ILE A 164 -3.72 0.13 15.97
C ILE A 164 -3.43 0.32 17.45
N ARG A 165 -2.15 0.34 17.78
CA ARG A 165 -1.62 0.89 19.03
C ARG A 165 -0.33 1.65 18.75
N VAL A 166 -0.06 2.71 19.49
CA VAL A 166 1.15 3.51 19.34
C VAL A 166 2.27 2.87 20.15
N VAL A 167 3.47 2.80 19.58
CA VAL A 167 4.67 2.27 20.24
C VAL A 167 5.76 3.35 20.27
N ILE A 168 6.25 3.68 21.46
CA ILE A 168 7.33 4.66 21.69
C ILE A 168 8.26 4.09 22.76
N ASP A 169 9.54 3.97 22.44
CA ASP A 169 10.60 3.52 23.37
C ASP A 169 10.23 2.25 24.16
N GLY A 170 9.64 1.28 23.45
CA GLY A 170 9.22 -0.01 24.02
C GLY A 170 7.90 0.03 24.81
N ARG A 171 7.30 1.19 25.02
CA ARG A 171 5.99 1.34 25.65
C ARG A 171 4.88 1.33 24.61
N THR A 172 3.73 0.77 24.97
CA THR A 172 2.58 0.64 24.07
C THR A 172 1.35 1.33 24.64
N SER A 173 0.60 2.04 23.80
CA SER A 173 -0.74 2.51 24.16
C SER A 173 -1.74 1.36 24.17
N ASP A 174 -2.95 1.66 24.65
CA ASP A 174 -4.10 0.81 24.41
C ASP A 174 -4.38 0.63 22.92
N GLN A 175 -5.01 -0.49 22.59
CA GLN A 175 -5.44 -0.80 21.24
C GLN A 175 -6.72 -0.04 20.91
N LYS A 176 -6.69 0.70 19.80
CA LYS A 176 -7.86 1.40 19.27
C LYS A 176 -8.28 0.80 17.94
N ALA A 177 -9.58 0.58 17.79
CA ALA A 177 -10.17 0.31 16.49
C ALA A 177 -9.96 1.53 15.58
N ILE A 178 -9.66 1.26 14.32
CA ILE A 178 -9.65 2.28 13.28
C ILE A 178 -10.99 2.13 12.58
N ASN A 179 -11.80 3.18 12.60
CA ASN A 179 -12.94 3.25 11.69
C ASN A 179 -12.34 3.37 10.29
N ALA A 180 -12.42 2.27 9.56
CA ALA A 180 -12.11 2.18 8.14
C ALA A 180 -13.36 2.54 7.35
#